data_AF-A0A962T4E5-F1
#
_entry.id   AF-A0A962T4E5-F1
#
_cell.length_a   1.000
_cell.length_b   1.000
_cell.length_c   1.000
_cell.angle_alpha   90.00
_cell.angle_beta   90.00
_cell.angle_gamma   90.00
#
_symmetry.space_group_name_H-M   'P 1'
#
loop_
_entity.id
_entity.type
_entity.pdbx_description
1 polymer ?
#
loop_
_entity_poly.entity_id
_entity_poly.type
_entity_poly.pdbx_seq_one_letter_code
_entity_poly.pdbx_strand_id
1 'polypeptide(L)'
;MPLVLYRFPITPVIDEIRFMDSFSWPRGEDGEFTHGATDIIGHRGEPVVSTTGGNVVVQCRLGNRPIAPGVGNSPNGGNYAVIADYAGYFHYYAHLMAFPSVRPGSVILPGTPIGLLGSTGNAGSPHLHYQIWSPFAEGEGAEDYRSSVFRRRFRNPVNPFPELARLARAQFGVSPTAAGRYHIPPGQFRC
;
A
#
# COMPACT_ATOMS: atom_id res chain seq x y z
N MET A 1 8.85 24.10 -12.22
CA MET A 1 9.07 22.75 -11.67
C MET A 1 7.81 22.37 -10.91
N PRO A 2 7.10 21.27 -11.20
CA PRO A 2 5.98 20.88 -10.36
C PRO A 2 6.54 20.53 -8.97
N LEU A 3 5.93 21.07 -7.92
CA LEU A 3 6.24 20.72 -6.54
C LEU A 3 6.04 19.20 -6.42
N VAL A 4 7.12 18.42 -6.31
CA VAL A 4 7.01 16.99 -6.02
C VAL A 4 6.63 16.88 -4.54
N LEU A 5 5.33 16.79 -4.28
CA LEU A 5 4.81 16.58 -2.95
C LEU A 5 5.07 15.13 -2.55
N TYR A 6 6.08 14.92 -1.70
CA TYR A 6 6.30 13.64 -1.04
C TYR A 6 5.15 13.39 -0.05
N ARG A 7 4.49 12.24 -0.19
CA ARG A 7 3.35 11.85 0.65
C ARG A 7 3.52 10.41 1.12
N PHE A 8 3.73 10.26 2.42
CA PHE A 8 3.60 9.01 3.12
C PHE A 8 2.14 8.54 3.03
N PRO A 9 1.86 7.24 2.83
CA PRO A 9 0.54 6.77 2.43
C PRO A 9 -0.53 6.85 3.53
N ILE A 10 -0.16 7.15 4.77
CA ILE A 10 -1.10 7.36 5.86
C ILE A 10 -0.88 8.75 6.47
N THR A 11 -1.97 9.45 6.74
CA THR A 11 -1.99 10.73 7.44
C THR A 11 -2.40 10.46 8.89
N PRO A 12 -1.47 10.39 9.87
CA PRO A 12 -1.82 10.06 11.26
C PRO A 12 -2.77 11.10 11.83
N VAL A 13 -3.85 10.63 12.46
CA VAL A 13 -4.83 11.50 13.13
C VAL A 13 -4.73 11.38 14.65
N ILE A 14 -4.24 10.24 15.17
CA ILE A 14 -4.05 9.98 16.59
C ILE A 14 -2.76 9.20 16.86
N ASP A 15 -2.32 9.25 18.12
CA ASP A 15 -1.34 8.43 18.86
C ASP A 15 -0.01 8.04 18.18
N GLU A 16 0.03 7.25 17.11
CA GLU A 16 1.27 6.82 16.44
C GLU A 16 1.01 5.98 15.18
N ILE A 17 1.88 6.09 14.16
CA ILE A 17 2.00 5.08 13.11
C ILE A 17 3.36 4.39 13.18
N ARG A 18 3.37 3.06 13.01
CA ARG A 18 4.60 2.25 13.06
C ARG A 18 4.77 1.39 11.82
N PHE A 19 5.99 1.34 11.30
CA PHE A 19 6.35 0.42 10.23
C PHE A 19 7.81 0.00 10.33
N MET A 20 8.14 -1.15 9.74
CA MET A 20 9.52 -1.64 9.60
C MET A 20 9.65 -2.41 8.30
N ASP A 21 10.85 -2.88 7.98
CA ASP A 21 11.04 -3.72 6.80
C ASP A 21 10.39 -5.09 7.05
N SER A 22 9.12 -5.19 6.69
CA SER A 22 8.36 -6.43 6.71
C SER A 22 8.40 -7.17 5.38
N PHE A 23 9.13 -6.66 4.39
CA PHE A 23 9.25 -7.34 3.10
C PHE A 23 9.97 -8.68 3.30
N SER A 24 9.55 -9.69 2.57
CA SER A 24 9.99 -11.08 2.67
C SER A 24 9.69 -11.81 3.98
N TRP A 25 8.92 -11.23 4.91
CA TRP A 25 8.52 -11.94 6.13
C TRP A 25 7.68 -13.18 5.79
N PRO A 26 7.82 -14.29 6.53
CA PRO A 26 7.07 -15.51 6.23
C PRO A 26 5.56 -15.29 6.38
N ARG A 27 4.78 -15.86 5.45
CA ARG A 27 3.32 -15.86 5.40
C ARG A 27 2.80 -17.29 5.19
N GLY A 28 1.56 -17.54 5.64
CA GLY A 28 0.96 -18.89 5.65
C GLY A 28 1.20 -19.62 6.98
N GLU A 29 0.66 -20.83 7.10
CA GLU A 29 0.73 -21.64 8.33
C GLU A 29 2.18 -22.06 8.64
N ASP A 30 2.96 -22.39 7.61
CA ASP A 30 4.35 -22.86 7.72
C ASP A 30 5.38 -21.96 7.00
N GLY A 31 5.03 -20.69 6.75
CA GLY A 31 5.92 -19.78 6.02
C GLY A 31 6.08 -20.12 4.53
N GLU A 32 5.07 -20.75 3.95
CA GLU A 32 5.02 -21.17 2.54
C GLU A 32 5.17 -20.00 1.55
N PHE A 33 4.87 -18.78 1.97
CA PHE A 33 4.94 -17.57 1.16
C PHE A 33 5.77 -16.50 1.83
N THR A 34 6.20 -15.51 1.06
CA THR A 34 6.96 -14.36 1.57
C THR A 34 6.15 -13.09 1.46
N HIS A 35 6.30 -12.17 2.38
CA HIS A 35 5.50 -10.96 2.38
C HIS A 35 5.98 -10.00 1.29
N GLY A 36 5.14 -9.70 0.31
CA GLY A 36 5.49 -8.86 -0.85
C GLY A 36 5.32 -7.37 -0.61
N ALA A 37 5.14 -6.94 0.62
CA ALA A 37 4.72 -5.59 0.96
C ALA A 37 5.37 -5.10 2.25
N THR A 38 5.12 -3.83 2.56
CA THR A 38 5.37 -3.28 3.88
C THR A 38 4.05 -3.02 4.59
N ASP A 39 3.90 -3.58 5.78
CA ASP A 39 2.75 -3.31 6.65
C ASP A 39 3.01 -2.05 7.47
N ILE A 40 2.09 -1.10 7.37
CA ILE A 40 2.13 0.14 8.12
C ILE A 40 0.98 0.09 9.14
N ILE A 41 1.35 -0.09 10.41
CA ILE A 41 0.42 -0.22 11.53
C ILE A 41 -0.12 1.15 11.89
N GLY A 42 -1.44 1.28 11.93
CA GLY A 42 -2.12 2.53 12.26
C GLY A 42 -3.49 2.27 12.87
N HIS A 43 -4.24 3.33 13.09
CA HIS A 43 -5.57 3.26 13.69
C HIS A 43 -6.64 3.15 12.60
N ARG A 44 -7.66 2.33 12.86
CA ARG A 44 -8.84 2.26 11.98
C ARG A 44 -9.40 3.68 11.80
N GLY A 45 -9.65 4.06 10.55
CA GLY A 45 -10.18 5.37 10.20
C GLY A 45 -9.13 6.41 9.83
N GLU A 46 -7.83 6.13 9.97
CA GLU A 46 -6.80 7.06 9.51
C GLU A 46 -6.85 7.23 7.99
N PRO A 47 -6.74 8.46 7.46
CA PRO A 47 -6.74 8.71 6.02
C PRO A 47 -5.57 8.02 5.33
N VAL A 48 -5.89 7.27 4.28
CA VAL A 48 -4.94 6.67 3.36
C VAL A 48 -4.91 7.53 2.09
N VAL A 49 -3.72 7.97 1.71
CA VAL A 49 -3.46 8.84 0.56
C VAL A 49 -2.48 8.19 -0.41
N SER A 50 -2.54 8.60 -1.69
CA SER A 50 -1.61 8.11 -2.69
C SER A 50 -0.19 8.63 -2.42
N THR A 51 0.81 7.75 -2.46
CA THR A 51 2.23 8.15 -2.40
C THR A 51 2.71 8.81 -3.69
N THR A 52 2.02 8.52 -4.80
CA THR A 52 2.43 8.87 -6.16
C THR A 52 1.28 9.51 -6.95
N GLY A 53 1.63 10.19 -8.03
CA GLY A 53 0.69 10.60 -9.06
C GLY A 53 0.60 9.52 -10.14
N GLY A 54 -0.54 9.42 -10.81
CA GLY A 54 -0.73 8.41 -11.83
C GLY A 54 -2.18 8.11 -12.14
N ASN A 55 -2.40 6.97 -12.78
CA ASN A 55 -3.73 6.51 -13.16
C ASN A 55 -4.24 5.48 -12.15
N VAL A 56 -5.47 5.64 -11.69
CA VAL A 56 -6.17 4.60 -10.93
C VAL A 56 -6.50 3.47 -11.90
N VAL A 57 -5.97 2.27 -11.65
CA VAL A 57 -6.18 1.11 -12.52
C VAL A 57 -7.05 0.03 -11.88
N VAL A 58 -7.15 0.02 -10.55
CA VAL A 58 -8.02 -0.88 -9.80
C VAL A 58 -8.67 -0.16 -8.64
N GLN A 59 -9.93 -0.48 -8.40
CA GLN A 59 -10.70 -0.12 -7.20
C GLN A 59 -11.54 -1.35 -6.87
N CYS A 60 -11.41 -1.91 -5.67
CA CYS A 60 -12.08 -3.14 -5.28
C CYS A 60 -12.84 -3.00 -3.96
N ARG A 61 -14.01 -3.65 -3.90
CA ARG A 61 -14.80 -3.83 -2.70
C ARG A 61 -14.77 -5.29 -2.29
N LEU A 62 -14.52 -5.57 -1.02
CA LEU A 62 -14.74 -6.90 -0.45
C LEU A 62 -16.19 -7.33 -0.71
N GLY A 63 -16.36 -8.51 -1.31
CA GLY A 63 -17.66 -9.05 -1.70
C GLY A 63 -18.10 -8.77 -3.14
N ASN A 64 -17.39 -7.94 -3.92
CA ASN A 64 -17.65 -7.80 -5.36
C ASN A 64 -17.07 -8.97 -6.18
N ARG A 65 -17.82 -9.45 -7.18
CA ARG A 65 -17.32 -10.31 -8.27
C ARG A 65 -16.32 -9.53 -9.17
N PRO A 66 -15.45 -10.21 -9.96
CA PRO A 66 -14.25 -9.63 -10.56
C PRO A 66 -14.49 -8.30 -11.26
N ILE A 67 -13.71 -7.29 -10.90
CA ILE A 67 -13.76 -5.96 -11.51
C ILE A 67 -12.89 -6.02 -12.75
N ALA A 68 -13.50 -6.19 -13.93
CA ALA A 68 -12.84 -6.44 -15.22
C ALA A 68 -12.12 -7.81 -15.33
N PRO A 69 -12.14 -8.44 -16.52
CA PRO A 69 -11.29 -9.59 -16.83
C PRO A 69 -9.82 -9.20 -16.60
N GLY A 70 -9.10 -9.97 -15.78
CA GLY A 70 -7.66 -9.71 -15.55
C GLY A 70 -7.32 -8.77 -14.41
N VAL A 71 -8.28 -8.42 -13.53
CA VAL A 71 -8.00 -7.86 -12.20
C VAL A 71 -8.60 -8.79 -11.17
N GLY A 72 -7.74 -9.46 -10.40
CA GLY A 72 -8.17 -10.45 -9.42
C GLY A 72 -8.99 -9.77 -8.34
N ASN A 73 -10.08 -10.40 -7.90
CA ASN A 73 -10.58 -10.19 -6.56
C ASN A 73 -9.61 -10.94 -5.63
N SER A 74 -8.97 -10.23 -4.70
CA SER A 74 -8.31 -10.86 -3.56
C SER A 74 -9.22 -10.71 -2.35
N PRO A 75 -10.00 -11.76 -1.97
CA PRO A 75 -10.74 -11.76 -0.70
C PRO A 75 -9.83 -11.41 0.48
N ASN A 76 -8.55 -11.79 0.39
CA ASN A 76 -7.51 -11.50 1.36
C ASN A 76 -7.17 -10.00 1.39
N GLY A 77 -7.08 -9.33 0.24
CA GLY A 77 -6.84 -7.89 0.15
C GLY A 77 -7.96 -6.99 0.70
N GLY A 78 -9.18 -7.51 0.85
CA GLY A 78 -10.31 -6.73 1.35
C GLY A 78 -10.77 -5.65 0.37
N ASN A 79 -10.99 -4.43 0.86
CA ASN A 79 -11.16 -3.26 -0.01
C ASN A 79 -9.78 -2.67 -0.36
N TYR A 80 -9.55 -2.37 -1.64
CA TYR A 80 -8.25 -1.87 -2.08
C TYR A 80 -8.30 -1.05 -3.36
N ALA A 81 -7.25 -0.28 -3.60
CA ALA A 81 -7.00 0.39 -4.88
C ALA A 81 -5.60 0.08 -5.41
N VAL A 82 -5.42 0.16 -6.73
CA VAL A 82 -4.11 0.12 -7.38
C VAL A 82 -3.93 1.35 -8.25
N ILE A 83 -2.81 2.04 -8.07
CA ILE A 83 -2.40 3.21 -8.84
C ILE A 83 -1.20 2.84 -9.71
N ALA A 84 -1.31 3.06 -11.01
CA ALA A 84 -0.18 2.97 -11.94
C ALA A 84 0.50 4.33 -12.03
N ASP A 85 1.74 4.43 -11.57
CA ASP A 85 2.51 5.67 -11.65
C ASP A 85 3.05 5.93 -13.06
N TYR A 86 3.65 7.10 -13.25
CA TYR A 86 4.22 7.49 -14.55
C TYR A 86 5.52 6.77 -14.92
N ALA A 87 6.15 6.08 -13.97
CA ALA A 87 7.34 5.24 -14.20
C ALA A 87 6.96 3.78 -14.49
N GLY A 88 5.67 3.44 -14.47
CA GLY A 88 5.13 2.11 -14.77
C GLY A 88 5.00 1.19 -13.56
N TYR A 89 5.29 1.67 -12.35
CA TYR A 89 5.08 0.92 -11.10
C TYR A 89 3.60 0.89 -10.73
N PHE A 90 3.20 -0.17 -10.04
CA PHE A 90 1.84 -0.34 -9.54
C PHE A 90 1.85 -0.33 -8.01
N HIS A 91 1.13 0.62 -7.44
CA HIS A 91 1.04 0.86 -5.99
C HIS A 91 -0.28 0.36 -5.46
N TYR A 92 -0.23 -0.62 -4.57
CA TYR A 92 -1.37 -1.29 -3.96
C TYR A 92 -1.65 -0.76 -2.56
N TYR A 93 -2.91 -0.42 -2.30
CA TYR A 93 -3.37 0.07 -1.00
C TYR A 93 -4.51 -0.82 -0.53
N ALA A 94 -4.24 -1.72 0.41
CA ALA A 94 -5.20 -2.75 0.82
C ALA A 94 -5.72 -2.60 2.26
N HIS A 95 -6.65 -3.49 2.61
CA HIS A 95 -7.31 -3.56 3.92
C HIS A 95 -8.12 -2.32 4.31
N LEU A 96 -8.52 -1.49 3.33
CA LEU A 96 -9.28 -0.26 3.59
C LEU A 96 -10.62 -0.57 4.28
N MET A 97 -11.04 0.24 5.25
CA MET A 97 -12.26 -0.05 6.01
C MET A 97 -13.55 0.05 5.18
N ALA A 98 -13.50 0.78 4.07
CA ALA A 98 -14.62 1.01 3.16
C ALA A 98 -14.13 0.96 1.71
N PHE A 99 -15.09 1.05 0.78
CA PHE A 99 -14.80 1.12 -0.65
C PHE A 99 -13.89 2.34 -0.96
N PRO A 100 -12.83 2.19 -1.77
CA PRO A 100 -11.91 3.29 -2.03
C PRO A 100 -12.63 4.49 -2.67
N SER A 101 -12.20 5.72 -2.36
CA SER A 101 -12.77 6.96 -2.90
C SER A 101 -12.37 7.23 -4.35
N VAL A 102 -11.28 6.63 -4.82
CA VAL A 102 -10.76 6.78 -6.19
C VAL A 102 -11.41 5.83 -7.18
N ARG A 103 -11.57 6.26 -8.43
CA ARG A 103 -12.23 5.46 -9.49
C ARG A 103 -11.26 5.09 -10.62
N PRO A 104 -11.31 3.87 -11.17
CA PRO A 104 -10.50 3.47 -12.31
C PRO A 104 -10.64 4.45 -13.49
N GLY A 105 -9.53 4.75 -14.16
CA GLY A 105 -9.45 5.72 -15.24
C GLY A 105 -9.21 7.17 -14.79
N SER A 106 -9.26 7.45 -13.48
CA SER A 106 -8.95 8.79 -12.97
C SER A 106 -7.44 9.02 -12.89
N VAL A 107 -6.99 10.22 -13.27
CA VAL A 107 -5.63 10.71 -12.98
C VAL A 107 -5.63 11.38 -11.61
N ILE A 108 -4.67 11.03 -10.77
CA ILE A 108 -4.53 11.55 -9.40
C ILE A 108 -3.12 12.08 -9.15
N LEU A 109 -2.99 12.95 -8.14
CA LEU A 109 -1.72 13.49 -7.67
C LEU A 109 -1.28 12.81 -6.35
N PRO A 110 0.02 12.88 -5.97
CA PRO A 110 0.45 12.49 -4.64
C PRO A 110 -0.39 13.20 -3.56
N GLY A 111 -0.81 12.47 -2.55
CA GLY A 111 -1.67 12.97 -1.47
C GLY A 111 -3.17 12.90 -1.76
N THR A 112 -3.58 12.46 -2.96
CA THR A 112 -5.01 12.24 -3.25
C THR A 112 -5.58 11.19 -2.28
N PRO A 113 -6.72 11.46 -1.60
CA PRO A 113 -7.37 10.49 -0.73
C PRO A 113 -7.78 9.21 -1.46
N ILE A 114 -7.32 8.07 -0.99
CA ILE A 114 -7.64 6.73 -1.50
C ILE A 114 -8.77 6.10 -0.68
N GLY A 115 -8.77 6.32 0.63
CA GLY A 115 -9.75 5.75 1.54
C GLY A 115 -9.33 5.92 2.99
N LEU A 116 -9.85 5.06 3.85
CA LEU A 116 -9.57 5.05 5.28
C LEU A 116 -8.99 3.69 5.68
N LEU A 117 -8.01 3.71 6.59
CA LEU A 117 -7.35 2.51 7.10
C LEU A 117 -8.37 1.60 7.80
N GLY A 118 -8.27 0.30 7.54
CA GLY A 118 -9.17 -0.69 8.11
C GLY A 118 -8.46 -2.00 8.40
N SER A 119 -9.26 -3.07 8.41
CA SER A 119 -8.79 -4.43 8.64
C SER A 119 -9.59 -5.43 7.80
N THR A 120 -10.09 -5.01 6.63
CA THR A 120 -10.91 -5.89 5.79
C THR A 120 -10.06 -6.93 5.08
N GLY A 121 -10.63 -8.10 4.80
CA GLY A 121 -9.88 -9.21 4.23
C GLY A 121 -9.18 -10.01 5.32
N ASN A 122 -7.93 -10.44 5.09
CA ASN A 122 -7.17 -11.29 6.03
C ASN A 122 -6.23 -10.50 6.97
N ALA A 123 -6.43 -9.18 7.11
CA ALA A 123 -5.54 -8.29 7.87
C ALA A 123 -5.37 -8.69 9.35
N GLY A 124 -6.40 -9.26 9.97
CA GLY A 124 -6.43 -9.61 11.41
C GLY A 124 -6.49 -8.41 12.37
N SER A 125 -5.75 -7.33 12.10
CA SER A 125 -5.74 -6.08 12.86
C SER A 125 -5.59 -4.86 11.94
N PRO A 126 -5.91 -3.63 12.38
CA PRO A 126 -5.80 -2.44 11.54
C PRO A 126 -4.37 -2.14 11.07
N HIS A 127 -4.14 -2.19 9.77
CA HIS A 127 -2.91 -1.74 9.12
C HIS A 127 -3.15 -1.48 7.62
N LEU A 128 -2.22 -0.77 6.98
CA LEU A 128 -2.14 -0.67 5.53
C LEU A 128 -1.11 -1.67 5.00
N HIS A 129 -1.55 -2.63 4.19
CA HIS A 129 -0.66 -3.45 3.36
C HIS A 129 -0.33 -2.66 2.10
N TYR A 130 0.89 -2.13 2.04
CA TYR A 130 1.36 -1.30 0.93
C TYR A 130 2.40 -2.06 0.09
N GLN A 131 2.01 -2.40 -1.13
CA GLN A 131 2.82 -3.20 -2.06
C GLN A 131 3.11 -2.41 -3.32
N ILE A 132 4.32 -2.58 -3.84
CA ILE A 132 4.72 -2.01 -5.12
C ILE A 132 5.11 -3.16 -6.04
N TRP A 133 4.52 -3.22 -7.23
CA TRP A 133 5.00 -4.06 -8.30
C TRP A 133 5.79 -3.24 -9.32
N SER A 134 6.89 -3.82 -9.79
CA SER A 134 7.73 -3.21 -10.81
C SER A 134 7.52 -3.92 -12.15
N PRO A 135 7.33 -3.19 -13.26
CA PRO A 135 7.28 -3.78 -14.59
C PRO A 135 8.65 -4.33 -15.03
N PHE A 136 9.71 -4.07 -14.24
CA PHE A 136 11.10 -4.48 -14.49
C PHE A 136 11.57 -5.61 -13.58
N ALA A 137 10.77 -6.03 -12.59
CA ALA A 137 11.17 -7.10 -11.67
C ALA A 137 10.89 -8.49 -12.26
N GLU A 138 11.93 -9.30 -12.40
CA GLU A 138 11.89 -10.72 -12.83
C GLU A 138 11.94 -11.67 -11.61
N GLY A 139 11.49 -12.93 -11.72
CA GLY A 139 11.45 -13.93 -10.62
C GLY A 139 10.06 -14.47 -10.20
N GLU A 140 9.96 -15.16 -9.06
CA GLU A 140 8.67 -15.55 -8.44
C GLU A 140 8.26 -14.52 -7.39
N GLY A 141 7.00 -14.08 -7.40
CA GLY A 141 6.53 -13.00 -6.54
C GLY A 141 6.37 -13.46 -5.08
N ALA A 142 6.69 -12.56 -4.15
CA ALA A 142 6.75 -12.89 -2.74
C ALA A 142 5.40 -13.43 -2.18
N GLU A 143 4.26 -12.84 -2.56
CA GLU A 143 2.93 -13.39 -2.27
C GLU A 143 2.34 -13.96 -3.56
N ASP A 144 2.67 -15.21 -3.88
CA ASP A 144 2.07 -15.92 -5.01
C ASP A 144 0.65 -16.36 -4.62
N TYR A 145 -0.29 -15.41 -4.56
CA TYR A 145 -1.69 -15.75 -4.49
C TYR A 145 -2.02 -16.62 -5.70
N ARG A 146 -2.72 -17.73 -5.46
CA ARG A 146 -3.35 -18.61 -6.47
C ARG A 146 -4.29 -17.88 -7.47
N SER A 147 -4.34 -16.55 -7.49
CA SER A 147 -4.80 -15.77 -8.63
C SER A 147 -3.61 -15.43 -9.54
N SER A 148 -3.43 -16.24 -10.58
CA SER A 148 -2.54 -16.00 -11.74
C SER A 148 -2.68 -14.62 -12.41
N VAL A 149 -3.69 -13.85 -12.00
CA VAL A 149 -4.07 -12.55 -12.50
C VAL A 149 -3.10 -11.43 -12.07
N PHE A 150 -2.64 -11.41 -10.81
CA PHE A 150 -1.70 -10.36 -10.37
C PHE A 150 -0.30 -10.56 -10.98
N ARG A 151 0.20 -11.80 -11.00
CA ARG A 151 1.52 -12.15 -11.58
C ARG A 151 1.58 -11.85 -13.07
N ARG A 152 0.51 -12.13 -13.84
CA ARG A 152 0.42 -11.81 -15.28
C ARG A 152 0.31 -10.31 -15.58
N ARG A 153 -0.31 -9.54 -14.70
CA ARG A 153 -0.63 -8.13 -14.96
C ARG A 153 0.39 -7.13 -14.41
N PHE A 154 1.04 -7.46 -13.29
CA PHE A 154 1.87 -6.54 -12.53
C PHE A 154 3.32 -7.01 -12.31
N ARG A 155 3.69 -8.25 -12.67
CA ARG A 155 5.01 -8.89 -12.37
C ARG A 155 5.28 -8.99 -10.85
N ASN A 156 6.53 -8.96 -10.42
CA ASN A 156 6.92 -9.22 -9.03
C ASN A 156 6.93 -7.97 -8.16
N PRO A 157 6.62 -8.14 -6.86
CA PRO A 157 6.77 -7.05 -5.92
C PRO A 157 8.23 -6.68 -5.72
N VAL A 158 8.46 -5.39 -5.47
CA VAL A 158 9.73 -4.83 -5.03
C VAL A 158 9.57 -4.29 -3.62
N ASN A 159 10.65 -4.32 -2.83
CA ASN A 159 10.60 -3.88 -1.45
C ASN A 159 10.21 -2.39 -1.36
N PRO A 160 9.04 -2.03 -0.80
CA PRO A 160 8.62 -0.64 -0.68
C PRO A 160 9.23 0.08 0.52
N PHE A 161 9.83 -0.65 1.47
CA PHE A 161 10.37 -0.10 2.71
C PHE A 161 11.39 1.04 2.50
N PRO A 162 12.39 0.95 1.60
CA PRO A 162 13.34 2.05 1.40
C PRO A 162 12.66 3.36 1.00
N GLU A 163 11.63 3.28 0.15
CA GLU A 163 10.87 4.46 -0.28
C GLU A 163 9.97 4.98 0.84
N LEU A 164 9.31 4.10 1.59
CA LEU A 164 8.52 4.51 2.75
C LEU A 164 9.38 5.20 3.82
N ALA A 165 10.56 4.67 4.10
CA ALA A 165 11.53 5.28 5.01
C ALA A 165 11.96 6.67 4.52
N ARG A 166 12.20 6.82 3.21
CA ARG A 166 12.52 8.11 2.59
C ARG A 166 11.37 9.11 2.73
N LEU A 167 10.13 8.68 2.42
CA LEU A 167 8.92 9.51 2.53
C LEU A 167 8.65 9.93 3.99
N ALA A 168 8.80 9.00 4.94
CA ALA A 168 8.61 9.29 6.35
C ALA A 168 9.63 10.32 6.87
N ARG A 169 10.91 10.16 6.51
CA ARG A 169 11.95 11.16 6.81
C ARG A 169 11.64 12.52 6.18
N ALA A 170 11.25 12.54 4.92
CA ALA A 170 11.00 13.77 4.18
C ALA A 170 9.76 14.53 4.69
N GLN A 171 8.70 13.80 5.06
CA GLN A 171 7.43 14.41 5.47
C GLN A 171 7.36 14.69 6.97
N PHE A 172 7.93 13.83 7.81
CA PHE A 172 7.76 13.88 9.27
C PHE A 172 9.08 14.06 10.04
N GLY A 173 10.23 14.10 9.37
CA GLY A 173 11.53 14.25 10.04
C GLY A 173 11.93 13.06 10.92
N VAL A 174 11.30 11.90 10.75
CA VAL A 174 11.51 10.74 11.62
C VAL A 174 12.74 9.92 11.22
N SER A 175 13.45 9.38 12.20
CA SER A 175 14.57 8.44 12.00
C SER A 175 14.23 7.08 12.60
N PRO A 176 14.84 5.98 12.12
CA PRO A 176 14.59 4.65 12.65
C PRO A 176 15.09 4.56 14.09
N THR A 177 14.36 3.80 14.89
CA THR A 177 14.83 3.27 16.17
C THR A 177 16.01 2.32 15.97
N ALA A 178 16.69 1.95 17.06
CA ALA A 178 17.79 0.97 17.04
C ALA A 178 17.39 -0.39 16.41
N ALA A 179 16.10 -0.74 16.43
CA ALA A 179 15.57 -1.98 15.86
C ALA A 179 15.13 -1.85 14.38
N GLY A 180 15.48 -0.77 13.68
CA GLY A 180 15.08 -0.55 12.28
C GLY A 180 13.59 -0.21 12.08
N ARG A 181 12.87 0.08 13.18
CA ARG A 181 11.45 0.46 13.17
C ARG A 181 11.33 1.98 13.07
N TYR A 182 10.35 2.44 12.31
CA TYR A 182 10.00 3.85 12.16
C TYR A 182 8.71 4.14 12.90
N HIS A 183 8.76 5.14 13.76
CA HIS A 183 7.64 5.59 14.56
C HIS A 183 7.33 7.04 14.14
N ILE A 184 6.12 7.27 13.64
CA ILE A 184 5.63 8.59 13.23
C ILE A 184 4.64 9.06 14.29
N PRO A 185 5.05 9.95 15.22
CA PRO A 185 4.12 10.53 16.18
C PRO A 185 3.13 11.47 15.47
N PRO A 186 1.94 11.71 16.07
CA PRO A 186 0.97 12.64 15.52
C PRO A 186 1.55 14.05 15.48
N GLY A 187 1.30 14.75 14.37
CA GLY A 187 1.54 16.19 14.23
C GLY A 187 3.00 16.63 14.02
N GLN A 188 3.36 16.88 12.76
CA GLN A 188 3.88 18.20 12.34
C GLN A 188 3.34 18.51 10.92
N PHE A 189 2.02 18.65 10.78
CA PHE A 189 1.48 19.32 9.59
C PHE A 189 1.76 20.82 9.75
N ARG A 190 2.87 21.30 9.17
CA ARG A 190 2.91 22.68 8.69
C ARG A 190 2.12 22.68 7.38
N CYS A 191 0.95 23.32 7.40
CA CYS A 191 0.24 23.71 6.18
C CYS A 191 1.18 24.50 5.25
#